data_AF-A0A081I0X8-F1
#
_entry.id   AF-A0A081I0X8-F1
#
_cell.length_a   1.000
_cell.length_b   1.000
_cell.length_c   1.000
_cell.angle_alpha   90.00
_cell.angle_beta   90.00
_cell.angle_gamma   90.00
#
_symmetry.space_group_name_H-M   'P 1'
#
loop_
_entity.id
_entity.type
_entity.pdbx_description
1 polymer ?
#
loop_
_entity_poly.entity_id
_entity_poly.type
_entity_poly.pdbx_seq_one_letter_code
_entity_poly.pdbx_strand_id
1 'polypeptide(L)'
;MEIPDWPFRGTDALAAGVITRHRLRTEFEMVHRNVYIRRGQLLTPVTRAVAAWLWSGRTATLAGLSAAALHRTKWIDDWLPAELNRAGHDKARGIIVHSDTLDDDEICTRDGMRLTTPARTAFDLGRRKGLTTAVIRLDALIHATDLKPADVELLADRHRGARGLVQLRTALTMVDGGAESPYETRTRLLLAGSGLPRPQTQIEVLNEWGAVLARIDMGWEEWKAGVEFDGAHHWTDPAQRARRHRGARPRRFGRSGMPGLSRRAWSCWAKTPRFPATTPRSAVGGGSPSAVGGGSRSAVGGGPRSAVGSRPVAGRYPFAFDGRTRGRPLPEGLAAQALSPVRR
;
A
#
# COMPACT_ATOMS: atom_id res chain seq x y z
N MET A 1 -22.32 -3.55 -27.55
CA MET A 1 -22.16 -4.45 -26.41
C MET A 1 -20.77 -4.20 -25.85
N GLU A 2 -20.69 -3.42 -24.76
CA GLU A 2 -19.41 -2.94 -24.23
C GLU A 2 -18.61 -4.08 -23.59
N ILE A 3 -17.31 -4.08 -23.84
CA ILE A 3 -16.37 -5.03 -23.25
C ILE A 3 -16.21 -4.66 -21.77
N PRO A 4 -16.27 -5.63 -20.83
CA PRO A 4 -16.05 -5.33 -19.43
C PRO A 4 -14.63 -4.79 -19.21
N ASP A 5 -14.53 -3.54 -18.76
CA ASP A 5 -13.26 -2.91 -18.33
C ASP A 5 -12.82 -3.37 -16.93
N TRP A 6 -13.58 -4.28 -16.31
CA TRP A 6 -13.36 -4.80 -14.97
C TRP A 6 -13.27 -6.33 -14.97
N PRO A 7 -12.62 -6.94 -13.96
CA PRO A 7 -12.64 -8.39 -13.80
C PRO A 7 -14.07 -8.93 -13.78
N PHE A 8 -14.29 -10.05 -14.45
CA PHE A 8 -15.61 -10.70 -14.52
C PHE A 8 -15.48 -12.22 -14.47
N ARG A 9 -16.60 -12.90 -14.13
CA ARG A 9 -16.67 -14.37 -14.16
C ARG A 9 -17.02 -14.86 -15.55
N GLY A 10 -16.24 -15.79 -16.10
CA GLY A 10 -16.43 -16.31 -17.44
C GLY A 10 -17.79 -17.00 -17.61
N THR A 11 -18.18 -17.82 -16.63
CA THR A 11 -19.50 -18.47 -16.60
C THR A 11 -20.65 -17.48 -16.70
N ASP A 12 -20.58 -16.38 -15.94
CA ASP A 12 -21.65 -15.40 -15.85
C ASP A 12 -21.74 -14.62 -17.18
N ALA A 13 -20.60 -14.21 -17.74
CA ALA A 13 -20.54 -13.49 -19.01
C ALA A 13 -20.99 -14.33 -20.23
N LEU A 14 -20.68 -15.63 -20.22
CA LEU A 14 -21.15 -16.58 -21.24
C LEU A 14 -22.65 -16.82 -21.12
N ALA A 15 -23.16 -17.02 -19.90
CA ALA A 15 -24.58 -17.25 -19.65
C ALA A 15 -25.44 -16.04 -20.02
N ALA A 16 -24.93 -14.82 -19.77
CA ALA A 16 -25.59 -13.57 -20.15
C ALA A 16 -25.47 -13.25 -21.66
N GLY A 17 -24.72 -14.04 -22.45
CA GLY A 17 -24.51 -13.79 -23.88
C GLY A 17 -23.68 -12.55 -24.21
N VAL A 18 -23.06 -11.91 -23.21
CA VAL A 18 -22.28 -10.67 -23.37
C VAL A 18 -20.96 -10.95 -24.08
N ILE A 19 -20.40 -12.14 -23.88
CA ILE A 19 -19.13 -12.58 -24.46
C ILE A 19 -19.31 -13.99 -25.04
N THR A 20 -18.72 -14.25 -26.21
CA THR A 20 -18.67 -15.60 -26.79
C THR A 20 -17.43 -16.37 -26.31
N ARG A 21 -17.46 -17.70 -26.35
CA ARG A 21 -16.29 -18.54 -26.01
C ARG A 21 -15.04 -18.18 -26.82
N HIS A 22 -15.22 -17.82 -28.10
CA HIS A 22 -14.11 -17.40 -28.95
C HIS A 22 -13.45 -16.13 -28.40
N ARG A 23 -14.24 -15.07 -28.15
CA ARG A 23 -13.74 -13.80 -27.61
C ARG A 23 -13.08 -13.97 -26.25
N LEU A 24 -13.66 -14.79 -25.36
CA LEU A 24 -13.10 -15.10 -24.05
C LEU A 24 -11.66 -15.67 -24.14
N ARG A 25 -11.38 -16.47 -25.19
CA ARG A 25 -10.05 -17.08 -25.40
C ARG A 25 -9.05 -16.13 -26.06
N THR A 26 -9.51 -15.25 -26.94
CA THR A 26 -8.62 -14.41 -27.77
C THR A 26 -8.36 -13.04 -27.13
N GLU A 27 -9.40 -12.38 -26.61
CA GLU A 27 -9.35 -11.00 -26.13
C GLU A 27 -9.10 -10.86 -24.61
N PHE A 28 -9.20 -11.96 -23.85
CA PHE A 28 -9.11 -11.94 -22.39
C PHE A 28 -8.06 -12.90 -21.85
N GLU A 29 -7.60 -12.61 -20.64
CA GLU A 29 -6.65 -13.41 -19.88
C GLU A 29 -7.27 -13.84 -18.55
N MET A 30 -7.03 -15.09 -18.18
CA MET A 30 -7.53 -15.67 -16.93
C MET A 30 -6.60 -15.28 -15.78
N VAL A 31 -7.11 -14.53 -14.81
CA VAL A 31 -6.36 -14.10 -13.60
C VAL A 31 -6.46 -15.16 -12.51
N HIS A 32 -7.67 -15.66 -12.29
CA HIS A 32 -7.97 -16.78 -11.40
C HIS A 32 -8.92 -17.74 -12.11
N ARG A 33 -9.12 -18.95 -11.56
CA ARG A 33 -10.05 -19.92 -12.15
C ARG A 33 -11.42 -19.27 -12.38
N ASN A 34 -11.88 -19.28 -13.63
CA ASN A 34 -13.15 -18.68 -14.07
C ASN A 34 -13.25 -17.15 -13.89
N VAL A 35 -12.14 -16.43 -13.69
CA VAL A 35 -12.10 -14.97 -13.59
C VAL A 35 -11.16 -14.39 -14.63
N TYR A 36 -11.67 -13.46 -15.43
CA TYR A 36 -11.00 -12.94 -16.61
C TYR A 36 -10.88 -11.42 -16.57
N ILE A 37 -9.82 -10.91 -17.18
CA ILE A 37 -9.62 -9.48 -17.48
C ILE A 37 -9.28 -9.33 -18.96
N ARG A 38 -9.40 -8.11 -19.48
CA ARG A 38 -8.99 -7.84 -20.86
C ARG A 38 -7.48 -8.05 -21.02
N ARG A 39 -7.07 -8.66 -22.13
CA ARG A 39 -5.66 -8.89 -22.44
C ARG A 39 -4.90 -7.55 -22.46
N GLY A 40 -3.75 -7.52 -21.79
CA GLY A 40 -2.92 -6.32 -21.67
C GLY A 40 -3.38 -5.31 -20.61
N GLN A 41 -4.46 -5.57 -19.88
CA GLN A 41 -4.90 -4.72 -18.78
C GLN A 41 -4.02 -4.93 -17.54
N LEU A 42 -3.51 -3.84 -16.96
CA LEU A 42 -2.75 -3.89 -15.71
C LEU A 42 -3.66 -4.17 -14.50
N LEU A 43 -3.22 -5.07 -13.65
CA LEU A 43 -3.91 -5.43 -12.41
C LEU A 43 -3.52 -4.49 -11.26
N THR A 44 -4.29 -3.43 -11.10
CA THR A 44 -4.25 -2.57 -9.92
C THR A 44 -4.69 -3.32 -8.65
N PRO A 45 -4.31 -2.85 -7.44
CA PRO A 45 -4.76 -3.43 -6.18
C PRO A 45 -6.29 -3.58 -6.08
N VAL A 46 -7.04 -2.59 -6.55
CA VAL A 46 -8.52 -2.62 -6.59
C VAL A 46 -9.01 -3.73 -7.52
N THR A 47 -8.50 -3.81 -8.74
CA THR A 47 -8.91 -4.86 -9.68
C THR A 47 -8.52 -6.26 -9.20
N ARG A 48 -7.41 -6.42 -8.47
CA ARG A 48 -7.05 -7.71 -7.84
C ARG A 48 -8.01 -8.07 -6.73
N ALA A 49 -8.38 -7.12 -5.88
CA ALA A 49 -9.38 -7.30 -4.83
C ALA A 49 -10.71 -7.79 -5.44
N VAL A 50 -11.21 -7.12 -6.49
CA VAL A 50 -12.43 -7.51 -7.20
C VAL A 50 -12.29 -8.90 -7.84
N ALA A 51 -11.17 -9.18 -8.51
CA ALA A 51 -10.93 -10.48 -9.14
C ALA A 51 -10.93 -11.64 -8.10
N ALA A 52 -10.33 -11.41 -6.93
CA ALA A 52 -10.32 -12.38 -5.84
C ALA A 52 -11.71 -12.59 -5.24
N TRP A 53 -12.49 -11.52 -5.05
CA TRP A 53 -13.87 -11.62 -4.59
C TRP A 53 -14.75 -12.42 -5.57
N LEU A 54 -14.62 -12.18 -6.88
CA LEU A 54 -15.31 -12.95 -7.91
C LEU A 54 -14.88 -14.43 -7.92
N TRP A 55 -13.59 -14.70 -7.71
CA TRP A 55 -13.08 -16.07 -7.58
C TRP A 55 -13.72 -16.80 -6.39
N SER A 56 -13.97 -16.09 -5.28
CA SER A 56 -14.69 -16.64 -4.12
C SER A 56 -16.18 -16.91 -4.36
N GLY A 57 -16.69 -16.65 -5.58
CA GLY A 57 -18.11 -16.75 -5.87
C GLY A 57 -18.93 -15.64 -5.20
N ARG A 58 -18.31 -14.49 -4.93
CA ARG A 58 -18.93 -13.32 -4.26
C ARG A 58 -19.33 -13.55 -2.79
N THR A 59 -18.74 -14.56 -2.14
CA THR A 59 -19.10 -14.96 -0.77
C THR A 59 -18.10 -14.49 0.29
N ALA A 60 -16.83 -14.28 -0.08
CA ALA A 60 -15.81 -13.87 0.87
C ALA A 60 -15.90 -12.39 1.24
N THR A 61 -15.44 -12.05 2.44
CA THR A 61 -15.24 -10.67 2.87
C THR A 61 -13.85 -10.21 2.44
N LEU A 62 -13.73 -9.08 1.75
CA LEU A 62 -12.43 -8.50 1.40
C LEU A 62 -11.76 -7.97 2.66
N ALA A 63 -10.48 -8.29 2.86
CA ALA A 63 -9.75 -7.97 4.08
C ALA A 63 -8.37 -7.37 3.77
N GLY A 64 -7.67 -6.87 4.79
CA GLY A 64 -6.28 -6.44 4.68
C GLY A 64 -6.02 -5.46 3.53
N LEU A 65 -5.04 -5.76 2.67
CA LEU A 65 -4.69 -4.90 1.53
C LEU A 65 -5.82 -4.76 0.51
N SER A 66 -6.67 -5.77 0.33
CA SER A 66 -7.81 -5.68 -0.58
C SER A 66 -8.90 -4.76 -0.06
N ALA A 67 -9.20 -4.83 1.24
CA ALA A 67 -10.10 -3.86 1.88
C ALA A 67 -9.52 -2.45 1.84
N ALA A 68 -8.22 -2.28 2.16
CA ALA A 68 -7.55 -0.98 2.10
C ALA A 68 -7.60 -0.36 0.70
N ALA A 69 -7.35 -1.16 -0.35
CA ALA A 69 -7.47 -0.68 -1.74
C ALA A 69 -8.89 -0.17 -2.06
N LEU A 70 -9.93 -0.85 -1.58
CA LEU A 70 -11.33 -0.42 -1.77
C LEU A 70 -11.73 0.77 -0.88
N HIS A 71 -11.08 0.95 0.27
CA HIS A 71 -11.12 2.18 1.06
C HIS A 71 -10.30 3.32 0.44
N ARG A 72 -9.82 3.14 -0.81
CA ARG A 72 -9.05 4.14 -1.58
C ARG A 72 -7.70 4.49 -0.94
N THR A 73 -7.16 3.60 -0.11
CA THR A 73 -5.80 3.73 0.44
C THR A 73 -4.78 3.71 -0.69
N LYS A 74 -3.89 4.70 -0.68
CA LYS A 74 -2.79 4.82 -1.66
C LYS A 74 -1.61 3.93 -1.27
N TRP A 75 -0.62 3.84 -2.15
CA TRP A 75 0.69 3.22 -1.87
C TRP A 75 0.63 1.72 -1.59
N ILE A 76 -0.28 1.03 -2.27
CA ILE A 76 -0.35 -0.43 -2.29
C ILE A 76 0.27 -0.88 -3.61
N ASP A 77 1.36 -1.63 -3.51
CA ASP A 77 2.05 -2.15 -4.68
C ASP A 77 1.19 -3.14 -5.46
N ASP A 78 1.24 -3.05 -6.78
CA ASP A 78 0.40 -3.81 -7.68
C ASP A 78 0.76 -5.30 -7.75
N TRP A 79 1.91 -5.74 -7.25
CA TRP A 79 2.29 -7.16 -7.19
C TRP A 79 1.85 -7.84 -5.89
N LEU A 80 1.34 -7.09 -4.91
CA LEU A 80 0.90 -7.67 -3.65
C LEU A 80 -0.35 -8.55 -3.88
N PRO A 81 -0.44 -9.69 -3.17
CA PRO A 81 -1.58 -10.58 -3.31
C PRO A 81 -2.86 -9.92 -2.83
N ALA A 82 -3.99 -10.33 -3.41
CA ALA A 82 -5.30 -9.99 -2.88
C ALA A 82 -5.55 -10.74 -1.56
N GLU A 83 -6.38 -10.18 -0.70
CA GLU A 83 -6.65 -10.70 0.64
C GLU A 83 -8.15 -10.84 0.87
N LEU A 84 -8.55 -12.02 1.32
CA LEU A 84 -9.93 -12.37 1.63
C LEU A 84 -10.01 -12.94 3.04
N ASN A 85 -11.15 -12.79 3.69
CA ASN A 85 -11.53 -13.54 4.88
C ASN A 85 -12.75 -14.40 4.56
N ARG A 86 -12.62 -15.71 4.78
CA ARG A 86 -13.70 -16.69 4.69
C ARG A 86 -13.31 -17.97 5.42
N ALA A 87 -14.32 -18.76 5.79
CA ALA A 87 -14.10 -20.15 6.18
C ALA A 87 -13.53 -20.94 4.98
N GLY A 88 -12.41 -21.65 5.21
CA GLY A 88 -11.77 -22.52 4.23
C GLY A 88 -10.28 -22.24 4.01
N HIS A 89 -9.61 -23.19 3.36
CA HIS A 89 -8.17 -23.13 3.05
C HIS A 89 -7.88 -23.24 1.55
N ASP A 90 -8.84 -22.85 0.71
CA ASP A 90 -8.70 -22.88 -0.73
C ASP A 90 -7.47 -22.07 -1.16
N LYS A 91 -6.56 -22.72 -1.88
CA LYS A 91 -5.33 -22.11 -2.36
C LYS A 91 -5.57 -21.57 -3.76
N ALA A 92 -5.41 -20.26 -3.92
CA ALA A 92 -5.32 -19.62 -5.22
C ALA A 92 -4.04 -18.79 -5.30
N ARG A 93 -3.30 -18.94 -6.39
CA ARG A 93 -2.09 -18.14 -6.62
C ARG A 93 -2.46 -16.65 -6.63
N GLY A 94 -1.75 -15.86 -5.83
CA GLY A 94 -1.98 -14.42 -5.72
C GLY A 94 -3.16 -14.02 -4.81
N ILE A 95 -3.75 -14.98 -4.08
CA ILE A 95 -4.78 -14.72 -3.06
C ILE A 95 -4.29 -15.28 -1.72
N ILE A 96 -4.34 -14.46 -0.68
CA ILE A 96 -4.21 -14.88 0.71
C ILE A 96 -5.62 -14.97 1.30
N VAL A 97 -5.94 -16.12 1.88
CA VAL A 97 -7.20 -16.35 2.57
C VAL A 97 -6.93 -16.41 4.06
N HIS A 98 -7.54 -15.51 4.80
CA HIS A 98 -7.62 -15.51 6.26
C HIS A 98 -8.92 -16.21 6.68
N SER A 99 -8.93 -16.70 7.91
CA SER A 99 -10.08 -17.36 8.54
C SER A 99 -10.36 -16.78 9.92
N ASP A 100 -10.15 -15.47 10.08
CA ASP A 100 -10.43 -14.76 11.33
C ASP A 100 -11.95 -14.68 11.54
N THR A 101 -12.40 -14.82 12.78
CA THR A 101 -13.79 -14.48 13.14
C THR A 101 -13.95 -12.96 13.06
N LEU A 102 -14.94 -12.50 12.30
CA LEU A 102 -15.28 -11.09 12.16
C LEU A 102 -16.66 -10.89 12.78
N ASP A 103 -16.75 -9.90 13.67
CA ASP A 103 -18.03 -9.46 14.20
C ASP A 103 -18.77 -8.62 13.14
N ASP A 104 -20.10 -8.53 13.24
CA ASP A 104 -20.92 -7.86 12.22
C ASP A 104 -20.56 -6.37 12.07
N ASP A 105 -20.15 -5.72 13.16
CA ASP A 105 -19.71 -4.31 13.17
C ASP A 105 -18.29 -4.10 12.61
N GLU A 106 -17.57 -5.18 12.31
CA GLU A 106 -16.26 -5.16 11.65
C GLU A 106 -16.35 -5.33 10.13
N ILE A 107 -17.56 -5.51 9.60
CA ILE A 107 -17.84 -5.70 8.19
C ILE A 107 -18.72 -4.55 7.69
N CYS A 108 -18.38 -3.98 6.54
CA CYS A 108 -19.25 -3.07 5.82
C CYS A 108 -19.46 -3.56 4.38
N THR A 109 -20.39 -2.90 3.67
CA THR A 109 -20.63 -3.15 2.25
C THR A 109 -20.27 -1.90 1.46
N ARG A 110 -19.48 -2.08 0.40
CA ARG A 110 -19.14 -1.02 -0.55
C ARG A 110 -19.25 -1.58 -1.96
N ASP A 111 -19.98 -0.88 -2.82
CA ASP A 111 -20.18 -1.28 -4.23
C ASP A 111 -20.71 -2.73 -4.37
N GLY A 112 -21.55 -3.17 -3.41
CA GLY A 112 -22.12 -4.52 -3.35
C GLY A 112 -21.17 -5.62 -2.84
N MET A 113 -19.95 -5.26 -2.42
CA MET A 113 -18.96 -6.21 -1.88
C MET A 113 -18.85 -6.06 -0.37
N ARG A 114 -18.82 -7.19 0.35
CA ARG A 114 -18.50 -7.22 1.79
C ARG A 114 -17.00 -7.02 1.97
N LEU A 115 -16.61 -6.12 2.86
CA LEU A 115 -15.21 -5.86 3.21
C LEU A 115 -15.09 -5.48 4.69
N THR A 116 -13.90 -5.62 5.26
CA THR A 116 -13.63 -5.15 6.63
C THR A 116 -13.78 -3.63 6.72
N THR A 117 -14.33 -3.14 7.83
CA THR A 117 -14.41 -1.69 8.10
C THR A 117 -13.02 -1.04 8.10
N PRO A 118 -12.89 0.29 7.94
CA PRO A 118 -11.60 0.96 8.05
C PRO A 118 -10.87 0.64 9.35
N ALA A 119 -11.58 0.64 10.49
CA ALA A 119 -11.01 0.30 11.79
C ALA A 119 -10.49 -1.14 11.85
N ARG A 120 -11.27 -2.12 11.37
CA ARG A 120 -10.82 -3.52 11.31
C ARG A 120 -9.66 -3.71 10.35
N THR A 121 -9.68 -3.03 9.21
CA THR A 121 -8.59 -3.06 8.22
C THR A 121 -7.31 -2.50 8.82
N ALA A 122 -7.38 -1.39 9.56
CA ALA A 122 -6.25 -0.81 10.28
C ALA A 122 -5.71 -1.76 11.35
N PHE A 123 -6.59 -2.35 12.16
CA PHE A 123 -6.23 -3.36 13.15
C PHE A 123 -5.42 -4.51 12.51
N ASP A 124 -5.92 -5.06 11.39
CA ASP A 124 -5.26 -6.16 10.70
C ASP A 124 -3.94 -5.76 10.02
N LEU A 125 -3.82 -4.55 9.49
CA LEU A 125 -2.58 -4.07 8.88
C LEU A 125 -1.52 -3.70 9.92
N GLY A 126 -1.92 -3.08 11.03
CA GLY A 126 -1.02 -2.59 12.07
C GLY A 126 -0.36 -3.70 12.89
N ARG A 127 -1.04 -4.84 13.08
CA ARG A 127 -0.51 -6.00 13.82
C ARG A 127 0.47 -6.88 13.03
N ARG A 128 0.64 -6.66 11.73
CA ARG A 128 1.53 -7.47 10.87
C ARG A 128 2.98 -7.05 11.01
N LYS A 129 3.91 -8.02 11.02
CA LYS A 129 5.35 -7.77 11.16
C LYS A 129 5.86 -6.61 10.27
N GLY A 130 6.62 -5.71 10.88
CA GLY A 130 7.27 -4.58 10.21
C GLY A 130 6.63 -3.26 10.59
N LEU A 131 7.12 -2.67 11.69
CA LEU A 131 6.55 -1.45 12.30
C LEU A 131 6.47 -0.28 11.31
N THR A 132 7.54 0.02 10.57
CA THR A 132 7.54 1.12 9.59
C THR A 132 6.49 0.92 8.50
N THR A 133 6.37 -0.30 7.96
CA THR A 133 5.35 -0.62 6.94
C THR A 133 3.94 -0.55 7.50
N ALA A 134 3.75 -0.98 8.76
CA ALA A 134 2.49 -0.83 9.47
C ALA A 134 2.10 0.65 9.58
N VAL A 135 2.99 1.52 10.07
CA VAL A 135 2.71 2.96 10.20
C VAL A 135 2.40 3.60 8.84
N ILE A 136 3.16 3.29 7.78
CA ILE A 136 2.88 3.78 6.41
C ILE A 136 1.46 3.42 5.95
N ARG A 137 1.06 2.17 6.18
CA ARG A 137 -0.26 1.68 5.78
C ARG A 137 -1.38 2.31 6.61
N LEU A 138 -1.16 2.48 7.91
CA LEU A 138 -2.11 3.12 8.80
C LEU A 138 -2.27 4.61 8.45
N ASP A 139 -1.18 5.35 8.26
CA ASP A 139 -1.24 6.75 7.82
C ASP A 139 -2.00 6.89 6.50
N ALA A 140 -1.69 6.04 5.51
CA ALA A 140 -2.39 6.08 4.23
C ALA A 140 -3.88 5.73 4.34
N LEU A 141 -4.27 4.85 5.27
CA LEU A 141 -5.66 4.47 5.50
C LEU A 141 -6.41 5.57 6.27
N ILE A 142 -5.80 6.14 7.31
CA ILE A 142 -6.32 7.29 8.07
C ILE A 142 -6.42 8.53 7.15
N HIS A 143 -5.53 8.70 6.18
CA HIS A 143 -5.66 9.79 5.22
C HIS A 143 -6.80 9.57 4.21
N ALA A 144 -7.07 8.31 3.85
CA ALA A 144 -8.10 7.96 2.86
C ALA A 144 -9.51 7.86 3.46
N THR A 145 -9.63 7.84 4.79
CA THR A 145 -10.87 7.60 5.53
C THR A 145 -10.94 8.55 6.74
N ASP A 146 -12.11 8.75 7.36
CA ASP A 146 -12.19 9.54 8.61
C ASP A 146 -11.86 8.70 9.87
N LEU A 147 -11.05 7.65 9.72
CA LEU A 147 -10.71 6.72 10.80
C LEU A 147 -9.86 7.42 11.86
N LYS A 148 -10.26 7.28 13.13
CA LYS A 148 -9.46 7.78 14.26
C LYS A 148 -8.63 6.64 14.85
N PRO A 149 -7.38 6.89 15.29
CA PRO A 149 -6.57 5.87 15.97
C PRO A 149 -7.29 5.22 17.17
N ALA A 150 -8.09 6.01 17.90
CA ALA A 150 -8.90 5.55 19.03
C ALA A 150 -9.90 4.44 18.64
N ASP A 151 -10.47 4.46 17.43
CA ASP A 151 -11.39 3.42 16.96
C ASP A 151 -10.67 2.07 16.82
N VAL A 152 -9.39 2.10 16.46
CA VAL A 152 -8.53 0.91 16.33
C VAL A 152 -8.10 0.40 17.71
N GLU A 153 -7.88 1.29 18.67
CA GLU A 153 -7.57 0.94 20.06
C GLU A 153 -8.74 0.18 20.71
N LEU A 154 -9.99 0.65 20.49
CA LEU A 154 -11.19 -0.05 20.98
C LEU A 154 -11.30 -1.48 20.41
N LEU A 155 -10.98 -1.66 19.13
CA LEU A 155 -10.91 -3.01 18.54
C LEU A 155 -9.77 -3.85 19.13
N ALA A 156 -8.61 -3.24 19.39
CA ALA A 156 -7.49 -3.93 20.03
C ALA A 156 -7.83 -4.43 21.44
N ASP A 157 -8.64 -3.69 22.18
CA ASP A 157 -9.09 -4.06 23.52
C ASP A 157 -10.20 -5.12 23.53
N ARG A 158 -11.00 -5.22 22.44
CA ARG A 158 -11.94 -6.33 22.19
C ARG A 158 -11.20 -7.62 21.85
N HIS A 159 -10.23 -7.57 20.95
CA HIS A 159 -9.48 -8.74 20.45
C HIS A 159 -8.26 -9.09 21.32
N ARG A 160 -8.46 -9.22 22.63
CA ARG A 160 -7.37 -9.54 23.56
C ARG A 160 -6.70 -10.86 23.19
N GLY A 161 -5.37 -10.86 23.19
CA GLY A 161 -4.57 -12.05 22.83
C GLY A 161 -4.31 -12.21 21.33
N ALA A 162 -4.84 -11.33 20.48
CA ALA A 162 -4.48 -11.34 19.07
C ALA A 162 -2.96 -11.19 18.87
N ARG A 163 -2.40 -11.94 17.93
CA ARG A 163 -0.97 -11.87 17.63
C ARG A 163 -0.63 -10.50 17.03
N GLY A 164 0.40 -9.87 17.57
CA GLY A 164 0.94 -8.60 17.06
C GLY A 164 0.35 -7.34 17.69
N LEU A 165 -0.48 -7.46 18.73
CA LEU A 165 -1.08 -6.30 19.43
C LEU A 165 -0.05 -5.32 19.99
N VAL A 166 1.09 -5.80 20.50
CA VAL A 166 2.17 -4.92 20.97
C VAL A 166 2.64 -4.00 19.85
N GLN A 167 2.87 -4.56 18.66
CA GLN A 167 3.30 -3.77 17.51
C GLN A 167 2.20 -2.82 17.02
N LEU A 168 0.94 -3.28 17.01
CA LEU A 168 -0.20 -2.43 16.64
C LEU A 168 -0.26 -1.20 17.57
N ARG A 169 -0.20 -1.40 18.89
CA ARG A 169 -0.20 -0.31 19.86
C ARG A 169 0.98 0.63 19.66
N THR A 170 2.19 0.10 19.45
CA THR A 170 3.34 0.94 19.10
C THR A 170 3.10 1.74 17.81
N ALA A 171 2.56 1.11 16.78
CA ALA A 171 2.26 1.79 15.52
C ALA A 171 1.24 2.92 15.71
N LEU A 172 0.18 2.71 16.51
CA LEU A 172 -0.84 3.72 16.80
C LEU A 172 -0.28 4.95 17.54
N THR A 173 0.75 4.79 18.38
CA THR A 173 1.44 5.97 18.96
C THR A 173 2.21 6.78 17.92
N MET A 174 2.55 6.15 16.79
CA MET A 174 3.38 6.73 15.73
C MET A 174 2.58 7.24 14.54
N VAL A 175 1.30 6.92 14.40
CA VAL A 175 0.49 7.45 13.29
C VAL A 175 0.17 8.93 13.51
N ASP A 176 -0.09 9.63 12.40
CA ASP A 176 -0.45 11.04 12.40
C ASP A 176 -1.54 11.35 11.36
N GLY A 177 -1.67 10.53 10.31
CA GLY A 177 -2.66 10.71 9.24
C GLY A 177 -2.37 11.85 8.27
N GLY A 178 -1.46 12.77 8.61
CA GLY A 178 -1.07 13.90 7.75
C GLY A 178 -0.03 13.57 6.66
N ALA A 179 0.59 12.39 6.69
CA ALA A 179 1.56 11.99 5.66
C ALA A 179 0.86 11.62 4.35
N GLU A 180 1.15 12.35 3.27
CA GLU A 180 0.56 12.10 1.95
C GLU A 180 1.36 11.05 1.16
N SER A 181 2.58 10.73 1.59
CA SER A 181 3.46 9.71 0.99
C SER A 181 4.16 8.78 2.00
N PRO A 182 4.58 7.57 1.58
CA PRO A 182 5.37 6.66 2.41
C PRO A 182 6.71 7.26 2.82
N TYR A 183 7.27 8.16 2.00
CA TYR A 183 8.55 8.80 2.25
C TYR A 183 8.45 9.89 3.31
N GLU A 184 7.37 10.66 3.32
CA GLU A 184 7.05 11.57 4.42
C GLU A 184 6.92 10.80 5.73
N THR A 185 6.15 9.70 5.74
CA THR A 185 6.02 8.85 6.93
C THR A 185 7.39 8.35 7.43
N ARG A 186 8.24 7.87 6.53
CA ARG A 186 9.61 7.41 6.89
C ARG A 186 10.46 8.54 7.45
N THR A 187 10.42 9.71 6.82
CA THR A 187 11.16 10.90 7.28
C THR A 187 10.69 11.32 8.66
N ARG A 188 9.39 11.35 8.89
CA ARG A 188 8.77 11.65 10.19
C ARG A 188 9.22 10.68 11.27
N LEU A 189 9.22 9.38 10.99
CA LEU A 189 9.68 8.34 11.93
C LEU A 189 11.18 8.46 12.22
N LEU A 190 12.00 8.79 11.22
CA LEU A 190 13.44 9.03 11.41
C LEU A 190 13.68 10.22 12.35
N LEU A 191 13.00 11.34 12.12
CA LEU A 191 13.14 12.56 12.92
C LEU A 191 12.66 12.36 14.35
N ALA A 192 11.51 11.69 14.54
CA ALA A 192 11.01 11.35 15.87
C ALA A 192 11.96 10.38 16.61
N GLY A 193 12.65 9.50 15.87
CA GLY A 193 13.63 8.56 16.41
C GLY A 193 15.00 9.17 16.72
N SER A 194 15.30 10.40 16.27
CA SER A 194 16.62 11.02 16.42
C SER A 194 16.77 11.88 17.68
N GLY A 195 15.85 11.77 18.64
CA GLY A 195 15.84 12.58 19.87
C GLY A 195 15.39 14.03 19.67
N LEU A 196 14.89 14.37 18.47
CA LEU A 196 14.26 15.65 18.20
C LEU A 196 12.80 15.64 18.68
N PRO A 197 12.21 16.80 18.99
CA PRO A 197 10.77 16.89 19.23
C PRO A 197 9.98 16.29 18.06
N ARG A 198 8.79 15.74 18.30
CA ARG A 198 7.97 15.17 17.22
C ARG A 198 7.60 16.29 16.23
N PRO A 199 7.89 16.13 14.92
CA PRO A 199 7.53 17.13 13.93
C PRO A 199 6.01 17.13 13.71
N GLN A 200 5.45 18.32 13.50
CA GLN A 200 4.08 18.54 13.03
C GLN A 200 4.05 18.29 11.52
N THR A 201 2.98 17.69 11.00
CA THR A 201 2.79 17.49 9.56
C THR A 201 1.89 18.55 8.95
N GLN A 202 1.99 18.77 7.64
CA GLN A 202 1.12 19.64 6.85
C GLN A 202 1.00 21.07 7.40
N ILE A 203 2.13 21.68 7.78
CA ILE A 203 2.17 23.01 8.37
C ILE A 203 1.80 24.06 7.33
N GLU A 204 0.75 24.84 7.59
CA GLU A 204 0.30 25.92 6.73
C GLU A 204 1.04 27.23 7.04
N VAL A 205 1.69 27.81 6.03
CA VAL A 205 2.33 29.12 6.12
C VAL A 205 1.34 30.17 5.64
N LEU A 206 0.82 30.98 6.55
CA LEU A 206 -0.18 32.00 6.26
C LEU A 206 0.45 33.38 5.96
N ASN A 207 -0.23 34.19 5.15
CA ASN A 207 0.09 35.61 5.00
C ASN A 207 -0.51 36.46 6.14
N GLU A 208 -0.26 37.78 6.10
CA GLU A 208 -0.80 38.73 7.08
C GLU A 208 -2.33 38.87 7.08
N TRP A 209 -3.00 38.38 6.02
CA TRP A 209 -4.46 38.33 5.90
C TRP A 209 -5.04 36.93 6.21
N GLY A 210 -4.22 36.00 6.72
CA GLY A 210 -4.64 34.64 7.08
C GLY A 210 -4.80 33.67 5.91
N ALA A 211 -4.43 34.05 4.67
CA ALA A 211 -4.49 33.14 3.53
C ALA A 211 -3.23 32.26 3.43
N VAL A 212 -3.42 30.98 3.09
CA VAL A 212 -2.34 30.00 2.92
C VAL A 212 -1.44 30.37 1.74
N LEU A 213 -0.17 30.69 2.02
CA LEU A 213 0.88 30.96 1.02
C LEU A 213 1.61 29.70 0.57
N ALA A 214 1.85 28.78 1.51
CA ALA A 214 2.56 27.54 1.28
C ALA A 214 2.15 26.49 2.32
N ARG A 215 2.41 25.21 2.01
CA ARG A 215 2.25 24.09 2.94
C ARG A 215 3.56 23.30 2.98
N ILE A 216 4.10 23.13 4.18
CA ILE A 216 5.34 22.39 4.43
C ILE A 216 4.95 20.99 4.88
N ASP A 217 5.57 19.96 4.29
CA ASP A 217 5.21 18.56 4.56
C ASP A 217 5.31 18.21 6.05
N MET A 218 6.40 18.60 6.71
CA MET A 218 6.54 18.51 8.16
C MET A 218 7.58 19.46 8.73
N GLY A 219 7.58 19.66 10.04
CA GLY A 219 8.58 20.47 10.70
C GLY A 219 8.18 20.87 12.11
N TRP A 220 8.71 22.00 12.55
CA TRP A 220 8.44 22.55 13.86
C TRP A 220 8.14 24.05 13.76
N GLU A 221 6.88 24.41 14.05
CA GLU A 221 6.41 25.80 14.01
C GLU A 221 7.15 26.71 14.98
N GLU A 222 7.41 26.24 16.20
CA GLU A 222 8.10 27.01 17.25
C GLU A 222 9.48 27.49 16.77
N TRP A 223 10.25 26.58 16.15
CA TRP A 223 11.59 26.86 15.63
C TRP A 223 11.58 27.34 14.17
N LYS A 224 10.40 27.43 13.55
CA LYS A 224 10.21 27.73 12.12
C LYS A 224 11.14 26.92 11.23
N ALA A 225 11.26 25.63 11.53
CA ALA A 225 12.13 24.69 10.85
C ALA A 225 11.27 23.73 10.02
N GLY A 226 11.41 23.79 8.69
CA GLY A 226 10.66 22.96 7.75
C GLY A 226 11.52 21.84 7.15
N VAL A 227 10.89 20.69 6.94
CA VAL A 227 11.44 19.52 6.25
C VAL A 227 10.49 19.18 5.10
N GLU A 228 10.96 19.34 3.86
CA GLU A 228 10.20 18.99 2.66
C GLU A 228 10.82 17.74 2.03
N PHE A 229 9.98 16.80 1.63
CA PHE A 229 10.44 15.63 0.88
C PHE A 229 10.30 15.88 -0.62
N ASP A 230 11.40 16.26 -1.28
CA ASP A 230 11.42 16.52 -2.73
C ASP A 230 11.55 15.19 -3.50
N GLY A 231 10.41 14.57 -3.83
CA GLY A 231 10.37 13.32 -4.61
C GLY A 231 10.88 13.49 -6.06
N ALA A 232 11.47 12.44 -6.65
CA ALA A 232 11.96 12.45 -8.04
C ALA A 232 10.88 12.70 -9.12
N HIS A 233 9.60 12.79 -8.75
CA HIS A 233 8.48 13.13 -9.63
C HIS A 233 8.24 14.64 -9.79
N HIS A 234 8.99 15.50 -9.09
CA HIS A 234 8.93 16.95 -9.31
C HIS A 234 9.48 17.41 -10.67
N TRP A 235 10.01 16.50 -11.50
CA TRP A 235 10.68 16.82 -12.76
C TRP A 235 9.84 16.66 -14.03
N THR A 236 8.61 16.11 -13.98
CA THR A 236 7.87 15.72 -15.20
C THR A 236 6.52 16.41 -15.45
N ASP A 237 6.04 17.30 -14.57
CA ASP A 237 4.76 18.01 -14.79
C ASP A 237 4.93 19.55 -14.92
N PRO A 238 4.88 20.11 -16.15
CA PRO A 238 4.86 21.55 -16.40
C PRO A 238 3.66 22.29 -15.74
N ALA A 239 2.52 21.62 -15.52
CA ALA A 239 1.35 22.23 -14.91
C ALA A 239 1.48 22.33 -13.38
N GLN A 240 2.15 21.36 -12.76
CA GLN A 240 2.53 21.40 -11.34
C GLN A 240 3.63 22.45 -11.08
N ARG A 241 4.52 22.65 -12.06
CA ARG A 241 5.44 23.79 -12.14
C ARG A 241 4.71 25.13 -12.19
N ALA A 242 3.68 25.31 -13.01
CA ALA A 242 2.95 26.59 -13.08
C ALA A 242 2.18 26.94 -11.78
N ARG A 243 1.77 25.92 -10.99
CA ARG A 243 1.14 26.11 -9.67
C ARG A 243 2.15 26.35 -8.54
N ARG A 244 3.38 25.83 -8.62
CA ARG A 244 4.47 26.08 -7.64
C ARG A 244 5.42 27.25 -8.01
N HIS A 245 5.53 27.64 -9.28
CA HIS A 245 6.46 28.68 -9.75
C HIS A 245 5.92 30.11 -9.75
N ARG A 246 4.72 30.37 -9.22
CA ARG A 246 4.37 31.73 -8.79
C ARG A 246 4.92 32.11 -7.40
N GLY A 247 5.67 31.22 -6.73
CA GLY A 247 6.30 31.53 -5.44
C GLY A 247 7.73 31.02 -5.23
N ALA A 248 8.14 29.91 -5.85
CA ALA A 248 9.43 29.29 -5.53
C ALA A 248 10.52 29.55 -6.60
N ARG A 249 11.22 30.69 -6.48
CA ARG A 249 12.64 30.80 -6.84
C ARG A 249 13.45 30.67 -5.54
N PRO A 250 14.61 30.01 -5.54
CA PRO A 250 15.48 29.97 -4.36
C PRO A 250 16.02 31.38 -4.10
N ARG A 251 15.30 32.14 -3.27
CA ARG A 251 15.79 33.43 -2.76
C ARG A 251 16.36 33.20 -1.38
N ARG A 252 17.67 33.34 -1.29
CA ARG A 252 18.34 33.70 -0.04
C ARG A 252 17.66 35.01 0.41
N PHE A 253 16.77 34.96 1.41
CA PHE A 253 16.13 36.17 1.93
C PHE A 253 17.14 36.95 2.78
N GLY A 254 18.03 37.68 2.09
CA GLY A 254 18.99 38.61 2.66
C GLY A 254 18.79 40.01 2.06
N ARG A 255 18.44 40.96 2.94
CA ARG A 255 18.48 42.43 2.81
C ARG A 255 18.30 43.03 1.40
N SER A 256 17.07 43.41 1.06
CA SER A 256 16.73 44.70 0.40
C SER A 256 15.20 44.75 0.16
N GLY A 257 14.64 45.96 0.26
CA GLY A 257 13.29 46.21 0.73
C GLY A 257 12.13 45.77 -0.18
N MET A 258 11.14 45.15 0.45
CA MET A 258 9.73 45.11 0.04
C MET A 258 8.90 45.32 1.31
N PRO A 259 8.05 46.35 1.41
CA PRO A 259 7.21 46.58 2.58
C PRO A 259 5.99 45.64 2.52
N GLY A 260 5.71 44.90 3.60
CA GLY A 260 4.51 44.05 3.73
C GLY A 260 4.74 42.55 4.01
N LEU A 261 5.91 42.14 4.47
CA LEU A 261 6.12 40.79 5.01
C LEU A 261 6.16 40.87 6.54
N SER A 262 5.14 40.32 7.20
CA SER A 262 5.23 40.00 8.63
C SER A 262 6.46 39.10 8.86
N ARG A 263 7.30 39.52 9.81
CA ARG A 263 8.66 39.00 10.05
C ARG A 263 8.66 37.57 10.62
N ARG A 264 8.32 36.55 9.84
CA ARG A 264 8.48 35.15 10.25
C ARG A 264 9.09 34.31 9.12
N ALA A 265 10.36 34.56 8.83
CA ALA A 265 11.12 33.73 7.91
C ALA A 265 11.31 32.33 8.50
N TRP A 266 10.89 31.31 7.77
CA TRP A 266 11.18 29.91 8.05
C TRP A 266 12.56 29.55 7.52
N SER A 267 13.31 28.77 8.29
CA SER A 267 14.58 28.20 7.85
C SER A 267 14.34 26.75 7.40
N CYS A 268 14.60 26.47 6.13
CA CYS A 268 14.54 25.11 5.60
C CYS A 268 15.92 24.48 5.73
N TRP A 269 16.04 23.46 6.60
CA TRP A 269 17.28 22.72 6.82
C TRP A 269 17.02 21.23 6.68
N ALA A 270 17.16 20.72 5.45
CA ALA A 270 17.73 19.42 5.09
C ALA A 270 17.42 19.13 3.60
N LYS A 271 18.46 18.97 2.77
CA LYS A 271 18.34 18.12 1.57
C LYS A 271 18.54 16.69 2.07
N THR A 272 17.55 15.82 1.94
CA THR A 272 17.49 14.49 2.58
C THR A 272 18.73 13.60 2.36
N PRO A 273 19.03 12.69 3.30
CA PRO A 273 19.93 11.55 3.08
C PRO A 273 19.39 10.61 1.98
N ARG A 274 20.29 10.07 1.17
CA ARG A 274 19.98 9.08 0.13
C ARG A 274 19.65 7.75 0.81
N PHE A 275 18.39 7.30 0.78
CA PHE A 275 18.07 5.92 1.17
C PHE A 275 18.41 4.97 0.01
N PRO A 276 19.31 3.99 0.17
CA PRO A 276 19.54 2.99 -0.86
C PRO A 276 18.28 2.14 -1.03
N ALA A 277 17.93 1.84 -2.28
CA ALA A 277 16.96 0.79 -2.59
C ALA A 277 17.43 -0.50 -1.90
N THR A 278 16.57 -1.08 -1.07
CA THR A 278 16.88 -2.30 -0.33
C THR A 278 16.87 -3.47 -1.32
N THR A 279 18.05 -3.81 -1.86
CA THR A 279 18.29 -5.11 -2.50
C THR A 279 18.53 -6.13 -1.38
N PRO A 280 17.85 -7.29 -1.35
CA PRO A 280 18.22 -8.34 -0.41
C PRO A 280 19.62 -8.84 -0.77
N ARG A 281 20.60 -8.55 0.08
CA ARG A 281 21.97 -9.05 -0.08
C ARG A 281 22.01 -10.48 0.45
N SER A 282 22.08 -11.44 -0.47
CA SER A 282 22.41 -12.83 -0.17
C SER A 282 23.78 -12.88 0.51
N ALA A 283 23.82 -13.22 1.80
CA ALA A 283 25.05 -13.51 2.51
C ALA A 283 25.51 -14.93 2.12
N VAL A 284 26.42 -15.02 1.15
CA VAL A 284 27.27 -16.20 0.96
C VAL A 284 28.47 -16.01 1.87
N GLY A 285 28.63 -16.92 2.83
CA GLY A 285 29.70 -16.92 3.81
C GLY A 285 31.04 -17.37 3.23
N GLY A 286 32.11 -16.91 3.85
CA GLY A 286 33.46 -17.42 3.63
C GLY A 286 34.44 -16.80 4.63
N GLY A 287 35.12 -17.65 5.41
CA GLY A 287 36.35 -17.29 6.11
C GLY A 287 36.42 -17.71 7.59
N SER A 288 36.81 -18.95 7.85
CA SER A 288 37.42 -19.40 9.13
C SER A 288 38.85 -18.81 9.29
N PRO A 289 39.55 -18.94 10.45
CA PRO A 289 40.14 -20.23 10.85
C PRO A 289 40.27 -20.53 12.37
N SER A 290 40.53 -21.83 12.63
CA SER A 290 41.40 -22.42 13.68
C SER A 290 40.82 -22.99 15.01
N ALA A 291 40.81 -24.34 15.02
CA ALA A 291 41.33 -25.30 16.02
C ALA A 291 40.67 -25.44 17.43
N VAL A 292 40.22 -26.66 17.78
CA VAL A 292 40.98 -27.73 18.50
C VAL A 292 40.06 -28.95 18.76
N GLY A 293 40.55 -30.16 18.43
CA GLY A 293 40.49 -31.36 19.30
C GLY A 293 39.29 -32.35 19.26
N GLY A 294 39.51 -33.52 18.63
CA GLY A 294 39.28 -34.83 19.27
C GLY A 294 38.06 -35.68 18.84
N GLY A 295 38.32 -36.93 18.40
CA GLY A 295 37.49 -38.09 18.80
C GLY A 295 36.65 -38.86 17.78
N SER A 296 37.30 -39.62 16.88
CA SER A 296 37.10 -41.06 16.60
C SER A 296 35.74 -41.69 16.15
N ARG A 297 35.90 -42.50 15.07
CA ARG A 297 35.28 -43.82 14.70
C ARG A 297 34.07 -43.91 13.75
N SER A 298 34.38 -44.47 12.56
CA SER A 298 33.71 -45.57 11.81
C SER A 298 32.31 -45.38 11.21
N ALA A 299 31.87 -45.97 10.09
CA ALA A 299 32.44 -46.56 8.85
C ALA A 299 31.24 -46.99 7.97
N VAL A 300 31.43 -47.07 6.64
CA VAL A 300 30.62 -47.78 5.59
C VAL A 300 29.26 -47.15 5.20
N GLY A 301 28.84 -46.98 3.94
CA GLY A 301 29.34 -47.27 2.59
C GLY A 301 28.21 -47.10 1.54
N GLY A 302 28.56 -46.84 0.27
CA GLY A 302 27.71 -47.09 -0.92
C GLY A 302 27.00 -45.88 -1.60
N GLY A 303 27.51 -45.43 -2.74
CA GLY A 303 26.80 -44.54 -3.70
C GLY A 303 26.02 -45.33 -4.77
N PRO A 304 25.79 -44.81 -6.00
CA PRO A 304 25.56 -43.42 -6.44
C PRO A 304 24.19 -43.27 -7.17
N ARG A 305 23.69 -42.05 -7.41
CA ARG A 305 22.73 -41.77 -8.50
C ARG A 305 22.62 -40.26 -8.83
N SER A 306 23.18 -39.94 -10.00
CA SER A 306 22.65 -39.07 -11.07
C SER A 306 22.21 -37.63 -10.77
N ALA A 307 23.01 -36.70 -11.29
CA ALA A 307 22.71 -35.29 -11.47
C ALA A 307 21.79 -35.04 -12.69
N VAL A 308 20.82 -34.14 -12.54
CA VAL A 308 20.27 -33.32 -13.64
C VAL A 308 20.07 -31.91 -13.08
N GLY A 309 20.86 -30.97 -13.60
CA GLY A 309 20.88 -29.57 -13.19
C GLY A 309 19.72 -28.77 -13.78
N SER A 310 18.95 -28.12 -12.91
CA SER A 310 18.02 -27.05 -13.26
C SER A 310 18.73 -25.70 -13.18
N ARG A 311 19.01 -25.09 -14.34
CA ARG A 311 19.49 -23.71 -14.46
C ARG A 311 18.37 -22.71 -14.14
N PRO A 312 18.58 -21.68 -13.30
CA PRO A 312 17.67 -20.55 -13.21
C PRO A 312 17.96 -19.55 -14.34
N VAL A 313 16.95 -19.24 -15.15
CA VAL A 313 17.01 -18.14 -16.12
C VAL A 313 16.83 -16.83 -15.35
N ALA A 314 17.90 -16.05 -15.29
CA ALA A 314 17.92 -14.71 -14.74
C ALA A 314 17.05 -13.77 -15.59
N GLY A 315 15.91 -13.35 -15.04
CA GLY A 315 15.12 -12.25 -15.60
C GLY A 315 15.84 -10.92 -15.37
N ARG A 316 16.30 -10.30 -16.45
CA ARG A 316 16.74 -8.90 -16.49
C ARG A 316 15.52 -7.99 -16.36
N TYR A 317 15.51 -7.11 -15.36
CA TYR A 317 14.57 -6.01 -15.22
C TYR A 317 15.12 -4.76 -15.92
N PRO A 318 14.29 -4.05 -16.71
CA PRO A 318 14.40 -2.61 -16.82
C PRO A 318 13.13 -1.90 -16.35
N PHE A 319 13.37 -0.94 -15.45
CA PHE A 319 12.61 0.25 -15.05
C PHE A 319 11.40 0.70 -15.90
N ALA A 320 10.32 1.10 -15.22
CA ALA A 320 9.92 2.53 -15.04
C ALA A 320 8.57 2.60 -14.31
N PHE A 321 8.54 3.26 -13.16
CA PHE A 321 7.33 3.52 -12.38
C PHE A 321 6.57 4.67 -13.05
N ASP A 322 5.53 4.39 -13.84
CA ASP A 322 4.63 5.42 -14.35
C ASP A 322 3.54 5.65 -13.30
N GLY A 323 3.65 6.76 -12.56
CA GLY A 323 2.69 7.25 -11.56
C GLY A 323 1.33 7.69 -12.14
N ARG A 324 0.92 7.17 -13.29
CA ARG A 324 -0.39 7.43 -13.92
C ARG A 324 -1.34 6.25 -13.74
N THR A 325 -1.67 5.91 -12.50
CA THR A 325 -2.91 5.17 -12.23
C THR A 325 -3.76 5.98 -11.26
N ARG A 326 -4.38 7.05 -11.78
CA ARG A 326 -5.67 7.47 -11.21
C ARG A 326 -6.62 6.31 -11.44
N GLY A 327 -6.82 5.48 -10.41
CA GLY A 327 -7.85 4.45 -10.43
C GLY A 327 -9.15 5.12 -10.83
N ARG A 328 -9.72 4.73 -11.99
CA ARG A 328 -11.05 5.19 -12.38
C ARG A 328 -12.02 4.78 -11.26
N PRO A 329 -13.00 5.63 -10.92
CA PRO A 329 -14.05 5.24 -9.98
C PRO A 329 -14.68 3.92 -10.45
N LEU A 330 -14.98 3.04 -9.50
CA LEU A 330 -15.77 1.84 -9.77
C LEU A 330 -17.05 2.28 -10.50
N PRO A 331 -17.43 1.63 -11.61
CA PRO A 331 -18.64 1.98 -12.33
C PRO A 331 -19.83 1.79 -11.39
N GLU A 332 -20.73 2.77 -11.38
CA GLU A 332 -22.02 2.65 -10.70
C GLU A 332 -22.72 1.39 -11.24
N GLY A 333 -23.07 0.47 -10.33
CA GLY A 333 -23.73 -0.77 -10.72
C GLY A 333 -22.81 -1.91 -11.14
N LEU A 334 -21.57 -2.01 -10.65
CA LEU A 334 -20.82 -3.28 -10.74
C LEU A 334 -21.61 -4.47 -10.13
N ALA A 335 -22.47 -4.16 -9.14
CA ALA A 335 -23.51 -5.06 -8.64
C ALA A 335 -24.73 -5.18 -9.58
N ALA A 336 -25.15 -4.11 -10.25
CA ALA A 336 -26.32 -4.09 -11.14
C ALA A 336 -26.10 -4.81 -12.48
N GLN A 337 -24.89 -4.78 -13.06
CA GLN A 337 -24.51 -5.64 -14.19
C GLN A 337 -24.46 -7.13 -13.81
N ALA A 338 -24.55 -7.44 -12.51
CA ALA A 338 -24.62 -8.79 -11.95
C ALA A 338 -25.98 -9.13 -11.32
N LEU A 339 -27.00 -8.26 -11.45
CA LEU A 339 -28.37 -8.51 -10.99
C LEU A 339 -29.31 -8.72 -12.19
N SER A 340 -29.31 -9.93 -12.74
CA SER A 340 -30.53 -10.53 -13.27
C SER A 340 -30.58 -12.01 -12.89
N PRO A 341 -31.76 -12.51 -12.51
CA PRO A 341 -31.89 -13.49 -11.44
C PRO A 341 -31.60 -14.92 -11.91
N VAL A 342 -31.01 -15.69 -11.01
CA VAL A 342 -31.22 -17.14 -10.95
C VAL A 342 -32.73 -17.35 -10.77
N ARG A 343 -33.45 -17.67 -11.85
CA ARG A 343 -34.75 -18.34 -11.73
C ARG A 343 -34.49 -19.84 -11.59
N ARG A 344 -35.28 -20.42 -10.68
CA ARG A 344 -35.20 -21.75 -10.06
C ARG A 344 -34.91 -22.89 -11.03
#